data_AF-A0A7X0GWP7-F1
#
_entry.id   AF-A0A7X0GWP7-F1
#
_cell.length_a   1.000
_cell.length_b   1.000
_cell.length_c   1.000
_cell.angle_alpha   90.00
_cell.angle_beta   90.00
_cell.angle_gamma   90.00
#
_symmetry.space_group_name_H-M   'P 1'
#
loop_
_entity.id
_entity.type
_entity.pdbx_description
1 polymer ?
#
loop_
_entity_poly.entity_id
_entity_poly.type
_entity_poly.pdbx_seq_one_letter_code
_entity_poly.pdbx_strand_id
1 'polypeptide(L)'
;MADRAPLYFETHLGMLRPANRAAEEAMREINGTVKAVLTGGKANQRRRSLYWVLVSIVTPILNDMHNMTLTDDDLHDIMRDKLGMFDEVRLPSGEVHRKRHSTSNRAMNEADRADYLNNCISIWSKWTGIEPTTLTAEGQRAA
;
A
#
# COMPACT_ATOMS: atom_id res chain seq x y z
N MET A 1 7.98 -2.52 3.61
CA MET A 1 6.62 -1.97 3.49
C MET A 1 5.71 -2.93 4.23
N ALA A 2 4.94 -2.51 5.24
CA ALA A 2 4.08 -3.48 5.91
C ALA A 2 2.94 -3.87 4.99
N ASP A 3 2.45 -5.08 5.21
CA ASP A 3 1.66 -5.87 4.26
C ASP A 3 0.20 -5.46 4.13
N ARG A 4 -0.19 -4.37 4.81
CA ARG A 4 -1.50 -3.75 4.75
C ARG A 4 -1.33 -2.24 4.84
N ALA A 5 -2.30 -1.51 4.29
CA ALA A 5 -2.41 -0.07 4.46
C ALA A 5 -2.31 0.29 5.95
N PRO A 6 -1.41 1.21 6.34
CA PRO A 6 -1.30 1.62 7.74
C PRO A 6 -2.61 2.25 8.19
N LEU A 7 -3.12 1.79 9.33
CA LEU A 7 -4.29 2.39 9.96
C LEU A 7 -3.81 3.63 10.72
N TYR A 8 -4.13 4.81 10.21
CA TYR A 8 -3.79 6.06 10.88
C TYR A 8 -4.88 6.44 11.85
N PHE A 9 -4.46 6.85 13.04
CA PHE A 9 -5.35 7.32 14.07
C PHE A 9 -4.83 8.62 14.65
N GLU A 10 -5.73 9.57 14.85
CA GLU A 10 -5.47 10.78 15.61
C GLU A 10 -5.96 10.60 17.05
N THR A 11 -5.27 11.23 18.00
CA THR A 11 -5.73 11.28 19.37
C THR A 11 -6.86 12.30 19.49
N HIS A 12 -8.06 11.83 19.83
CA HIS A 12 -9.23 12.69 20.05
C HIS A 12 -9.89 12.34 21.37
N LEU A 13 -9.83 13.27 22.34
CA LEU A 13 -10.39 13.09 23.70
C LEU A 13 -9.92 11.80 24.40
N GLY A 14 -8.65 11.44 24.22
CA GLY A 14 -8.08 10.21 24.79
C GLY A 14 -8.43 8.93 24.04
N MET A 15 -9.17 9.02 22.93
CA MET A 15 -9.50 7.90 22.03
C MET A 15 -8.70 7.98 20.73
N LEU A 16 -8.57 6.85 20.04
CA LEU A 16 -8.03 6.77 18.69
C LEU A 16 -9.17 7.00 17.69
N ARG A 17 -9.14 8.14 17.00
CA ARG A 17 -10.07 8.45 15.91
C ARG A 17 -9.44 8.05 14.58
N PRO A 18 -10.12 7.27 13.71
CA PRO A 18 -9.57 6.92 12.40
C PRO A 18 -9.29 8.20 11.58
N ALA A 19 -8.12 8.24 10.97
CA ALA A 19 -7.61 9.39 10.21
C ALA A 19 -7.42 9.09 8.71
N ASN A 20 -7.68 7.85 8.28
CA ASN A 20 -7.72 7.45 6.88
C ASN A 20 -8.81 6.40 6.63
N ARG A 21 -9.23 6.27 5.36
CA ARG A 21 -10.30 5.34 4.94
C ARG A 21 -10.05 3.90 5.40
N ALA A 22 -8.80 3.42 5.32
CA ALA A 22 -8.44 2.09 5.79
C ALA A 22 -8.72 1.89 7.30
N ALA A 23 -8.44 2.90 8.13
CA ALA A 23 -8.78 2.85 9.55
C ALA A 23 -10.29 2.94 9.80
N GLU A 24 -11.03 3.71 9.00
CA GLU A 24 -12.49 3.78 9.11
C GLU A 24 -13.16 2.44 8.80
N GLU A 25 -12.75 1.79 7.71
CA GLU A 25 -13.25 0.48 7.30
C GLU A 25 -12.90 -0.58 8.34
N ALA A 26 -11.64 -0.62 8.79
CA ALA A 26 -11.21 -1.53 9.83
C ALA A 26 -12.01 -1.34 11.13
N MET A 27 -12.35 -0.11 11.51
CA MET A 27 -13.14 0.18 12.71
C MET A 27 -14.60 -0.30 12.58
N ARG A 28 -15.20 -0.28 11.39
CA ARG A 28 -16.58 -0.75 11.17
C ARG A 28 -16.73 -2.25 11.40
N GLU A 29 -15.67 -3.02 11.17
CA GLU A 29 -15.69 -4.49 11.31
C GLU A 29 -15.43 -4.95 12.76
N ILE A 30 -15.05 -4.04 13.66
CA ILE A 30 -14.71 -4.38 15.04
C ILE A 30 -16.00 -4.61 15.84
N ASN A 31 -16.18 -5.86 16.26
CA ASN A 31 -17.19 -6.25 17.25
C ASN A 31 -16.52 -6.58 18.58
N GLY A 32 -16.71 -5.72 19.60
CA GLY A 32 -16.20 -5.94 20.96
C GLY A 32 -14.79 -5.38 21.20
N THR A 33 -14.08 -5.97 22.17
CA THR A 33 -12.75 -5.50 22.60
C THR A 33 -11.65 -6.05 21.70
N VAL A 34 -10.79 -5.16 21.19
CA VAL A 34 -9.64 -5.53 20.34
C VAL A 34 -8.31 -5.21 21.00
N LYS A 35 -7.28 -6.00 20.65
CA LYS A 35 -5.90 -5.73 21.03
C LYS A 35 -5.24 -4.87 19.95
N ALA A 36 -4.91 -3.63 20.27
CA ALA A 36 -4.12 -2.75 19.40
C ALA A 36 -2.63 -2.80 19.80
N VAL A 37 -1.74 -2.81 18.80
CA VAL A 37 -0.29 -2.63 19.01
C VAL A 37 0.11 -1.27 18.45
N LEU A 38 0.48 -0.34 19.32
CA LEU A 38 0.92 1.00 18.96
C LEU A 38 2.44 1.02 18.80
N THR A 39 2.91 1.29 17.58
CA THR A 39 4.34 1.41 17.28
C THR A 39 4.69 2.84 16.91
N GLY A 40 5.78 3.39 17.47
CA GLY A 40 6.29 4.71 17.08
C GLY A 40 6.73 4.75 15.61
N GLY A 41 6.26 5.74 14.86
CA GLY A 41 6.57 5.91 13.45
C GLY A 41 8.04 6.29 13.23
N LYS A 42 8.91 5.31 12.97
CA LYS A 42 10.36 5.54 12.71
C LYS A 42 10.70 5.82 11.24
N ALA A 43 9.83 5.44 10.30
CA ALA A 43 10.03 5.69 8.86
C ALA A 43 9.25 6.93 8.40
N ASN A 44 9.58 7.48 7.22
CA ASN A 44 8.83 8.57 6.59
C ASN A 44 7.38 8.13 6.34
N GLN A 45 6.52 8.32 7.34
CA GLN A 45 5.12 7.89 7.30
C GLN A 45 4.38 8.62 6.19
N ARG A 46 4.70 9.87 5.88
CA ARG A 46 4.05 10.64 4.80
C ARG A 46 4.22 9.97 3.43
N ARG A 47 5.44 9.55 3.07
CA ARG A 47 5.67 8.83 1.79
C ARG A 47 4.95 7.49 1.78
N ARG A 48 4.90 6.82 2.93
CA ARG A 48 4.20 5.55 3.10
C ARG A 48 2.69 5.73 2.98
N SER A 49 2.11 6.76 3.59
CA SER A 49 0.71 7.16 3.41
C SER A 49 0.43 7.43 1.94
N LEU A 50 1.28 8.23 1.29
CA LEU A 50 1.10 8.61 -0.11
C LEU A 50 1.01 7.39 -1.05
N TYR A 51 1.87 6.38 -0.87
CA TYR A 51 1.78 5.14 -1.65
C TYR A 51 0.40 4.48 -1.52
N TRP A 52 -0.06 4.27 -0.30
CA TRP A 52 -1.34 3.58 -0.06
C TRP A 52 -2.54 4.42 -0.48
N VAL A 53 -2.47 5.75 -0.34
CA VAL A 53 -3.49 6.65 -0.88
C VAL A 53 -3.55 6.52 -2.40
N LEU A 54 -2.41 6.50 -3.10
CA LEU A 54 -2.39 6.30 -4.55
C LEU A 54 -2.96 4.94 -4.95
N VAL A 55 -2.60 3.86 -4.25
CA VAL A 55 -3.22 2.53 -4.46
C VAL A 55 -4.74 2.63 -4.35
N SER A 56 -5.24 3.26 -3.28
CA SER A 56 -6.68 3.39 -3.03
C SER A 56 -7.45 4.24 -4.05
N ILE A 57 -6.74 5.06 -4.83
CA ILE A 57 -7.27 5.85 -5.96
C ILE A 57 -7.20 5.04 -7.25
N VAL A 58 -6.08 4.37 -7.51
CA VAL A 58 -5.82 3.66 -8.78
C VAL A 58 -6.64 2.36 -8.86
N THR A 59 -6.77 1.61 -7.77
CA THR A 59 -7.53 0.35 -7.74
C THR A 59 -8.95 0.49 -8.31
N PRO A 60 -9.81 1.42 -7.82
CA PRO A 60 -11.16 1.55 -8.35
C PRO A 60 -11.18 2.02 -9.82
N ILE A 61 -10.24 2.87 -10.24
CA ILE A 61 -10.11 3.30 -11.65
C ILE A 61 -9.85 2.09 -12.55
N LEU A 62 -8.89 1.23 -12.18
CA LEU A 62 -8.55 0.04 -12.96
C LEU A 62 -9.71 -0.96 -13.00
N ASN A 63 -10.41 -1.14 -11.86
CA ASN A 63 -11.57 -2.01 -11.79
C ASN A 63 -12.69 -1.54 -12.72
N ASP A 64 -12.95 -0.23 -12.78
CA ASP A 64 -13.94 0.37 -13.68
C ASP A 64 -13.53 0.27 -15.15
N MET A 65 -12.28 0.65 -15.48
CA MET A 65 -11.75 0.63 -16.85
C MET A 65 -11.70 -0.77 -17.48
N HIS A 66 -11.43 -1.79 -16.67
CA HIS A 66 -11.15 -3.13 -17.15
C HIS A 66 -12.11 -4.21 -16.62
N ASN A 67 -13.20 -3.80 -15.94
CA ASN A 67 -14.18 -4.70 -15.33
C ASN A 67 -13.51 -5.77 -14.43
N MET A 68 -12.62 -5.31 -13.55
CA MET A 68 -11.86 -6.13 -12.61
C MET A 68 -12.40 -5.99 -11.17
N THR A 69 -11.95 -6.86 -10.27
CA THR A 69 -12.33 -6.85 -8.84
C THR A 69 -11.09 -6.86 -7.94
N LEU A 70 -10.05 -6.12 -8.31
CA LEU A 70 -8.82 -6.02 -7.53
C LEU A 70 -9.08 -5.30 -6.21
N THR A 71 -8.45 -5.78 -5.15
CA THR A 71 -8.31 -5.07 -3.88
C THR A 71 -7.03 -4.23 -3.87
N ASP A 72 -6.91 -3.32 -2.91
CA ASP A 72 -5.68 -2.53 -2.71
C ASP A 72 -4.48 -3.43 -2.41
N ASP A 73 -4.70 -4.54 -1.70
CA ASP A 73 -3.67 -5.55 -1.42
C ASP A 73 -3.28 -6.30 -2.71
N ASP A 74 -4.24 -6.61 -3.59
CA ASP A 74 -3.95 -7.24 -4.90
C ASP A 74 -3.10 -6.32 -5.77
N LEU A 75 -3.44 -5.02 -5.84
CA LEU A 75 -2.65 -4.06 -6.60
C LEU A 75 -1.24 -3.93 -6.02
N HIS A 76 -1.10 -3.93 -4.69
CA HIS A 76 0.22 -3.94 -4.05
C HIS A 76 1.05 -5.18 -4.42
N ASP A 77 0.45 -6.37 -4.40
CA ASP A 77 1.10 -7.63 -4.79
C ASP A 77 1.51 -7.64 -6.27
N ILE A 78 0.64 -7.15 -7.15
CA ILE A 78 0.95 -6.99 -8.58
C ILE A 78 2.17 -6.08 -8.76
N MET A 79 2.26 -4.98 -8.01
CA MET A 79 3.41 -4.08 -8.09
C MET A 79 4.69 -4.71 -7.56
N ARG A 80 4.61 -5.52 -6.49
CA ARG A 80 5.77 -6.29 -6.01
C ARG A 80 6.27 -7.28 -7.05
N ASP A 81 5.36 -8.00 -7.70
CA ASP A 81 5.69 -8.96 -8.74
C ASP A 81 6.27 -8.28 -9.99
N LYS A 82 5.71 -7.14 -10.40
CA LYS A 82 6.20 -6.35 -11.56
C LYS A 82 7.59 -5.75 -11.35
N LEU A 83 7.88 -5.33 -10.12
CA LEU A 83 9.14 -4.67 -9.78
C LEU A 83 10.19 -5.64 -9.21
N GLY A 84 9.93 -6.95 -9.25
CA GLY A 84 10.88 -7.97 -8.77
C GLY A 84 11.14 -7.91 -7.26
N MET A 85 10.22 -7.35 -6.48
CA MET A 85 10.37 -7.19 -5.03
C MET A 85 9.89 -8.43 -4.25
N PHE A 86 10.46 -9.58 -4.55
CA PHE A 86 10.17 -10.83 -3.87
C PHE A 86 11.41 -11.73 -3.85
N ASP A 87 11.46 -12.65 -2.90
CA ASP A 87 12.43 -13.75 -2.97
C ASP A 87 11.77 -14.95 -3.64
N GLU A 88 12.51 -15.69 -4.46
CA GLU A 88 12.06 -16.95 -5.02
C GLU A 88 12.52 -18.12 -4.15
N VAL A 89 11.59 -18.98 -3.78
CA VAL A 89 11.86 -20.22 -3.05
C VAL A 89 11.37 -21.38 -3.90
N ARG A 90 12.28 -22.29 -4.25
CA ARG A 90 11.91 -23.52 -4.95
C ARG A 90 11.37 -24.53 -3.94
N LEU A 91 10.11 -24.92 -4.12
CA LEU A 91 9.46 -25.92 -3.27
C LEU A 91 9.95 -27.33 -3.60
N PRO A 92 9.84 -28.29 -2.66
CA PRO A 92 10.16 -29.70 -2.92
C PRO A 92 9.34 -30.31 -4.07
N SER A 93 8.15 -29.75 -4.34
CA SER A 93 7.29 -30.10 -5.48
C SER A 93 7.84 -29.65 -6.84
N GLY A 94 8.89 -28.80 -6.87
CA GLY A 94 9.46 -28.21 -8.08
C GLY A 94 8.86 -26.84 -8.46
N GLU A 95 7.77 -26.43 -7.81
CA GLU A 95 7.13 -25.12 -8.00
C GLU A 95 7.98 -23.97 -7.43
N VAL A 96 7.93 -22.81 -8.08
CA VAL A 96 8.59 -21.59 -7.59
C VAL A 96 7.58 -20.77 -6.79
N HIS A 97 7.78 -20.71 -5.48
CA HIS A 97 7.00 -19.85 -4.60
C HIS A 97 7.66 -18.47 -4.50
N ARG A 98 6.93 -17.42 -4.87
CA ARG A 98 7.36 -16.03 -4.67
C ARG A 98 7.00 -15.56 -3.27
N LYS A 99 8.00 -15.39 -2.43
CA LYS A 99 7.85 -14.84 -1.08
C LYS A 99 7.79 -13.31 -1.17
N ARG A 100 6.59 -12.76 -1.35
CA ARG A 100 6.30 -11.31 -1.43
C ARG A 100 6.58 -10.56 -0.11
N HIS A 101 6.72 -11.29 1.00
CA HIS A 101 7.12 -10.79 2.32
C HIS A 101 8.63 -10.97 2.58
N SER A 102 9.47 -10.53 1.63
CA SER A 102 10.93 -10.67 1.67
C SER A 102 11.61 -9.69 2.65
N THR A 103 12.79 -10.07 3.14
CA THR A 103 13.72 -9.20 3.87
C THR A 103 14.24 -8.04 3.03
N SER A 104 14.25 -8.15 1.70
CA SER A 104 14.61 -7.09 0.75
C SER A 104 13.84 -5.80 1.05
N ASN A 105 12.52 -5.91 1.24
CA ASN A 105 11.64 -4.77 1.56
C ASN A 105 11.89 -4.19 2.97
N ARG A 106 12.43 -5.00 3.90
CA ARG A 106 12.83 -4.53 5.25
C ARG A 106 14.21 -3.83 5.20
N ALA A 107 15.05 -4.20 4.25
CA ALA A 107 16.40 -3.67 4.06
C ALA A 107 16.45 -2.37 3.25
N MET A 108 15.36 -2.00 2.55
CA MET A 108 15.30 -0.76 1.76
C MET A 108 15.60 0.49 2.59
N ASN A 109 16.46 1.36 2.06
CA ASN A 109 16.66 2.71 2.57
C ASN A 109 15.55 3.66 2.03
N GLU A 110 15.62 4.95 2.37
CA GLU A 110 14.59 5.92 1.93
C GLU A 110 14.65 6.25 0.44
N ALA A 111 15.83 6.24 -0.19
CA ALA A 111 15.97 6.45 -1.63
C ALA A 111 15.36 5.27 -2.41
N ASP A 112 15.64 4.04 -2.00
CA ASP A 112 15.06 2.84 -2.63
C ASP A 112 13.52 2.89 -2.56
N ARG A 113 12.96 3.38 -1.45
CA ARG A 113 11.49 3.55 -1.29
C ARG A 113 10.93 4.65 -2.17
N ALA A 114 11.69 5.73 -2.39
CA ALA A 114 11.32 6.78 -3.31
C ALA A 114 11.28 6.25 -4.75
N ASP A 115 12.29 5.48 -5.14
CA ASP A 115 12.37 4.89 -6.47
C ASP A 115 11.26 3.87 -6.71
N TYR A 116 10.96 3.03 -5.71
CA TYR A 116 9.81 2.12 -5.76
C TYR A 116 8.50 2.88 -6.02
N LEU A 117 8.24 3.95 -5.28
CA LEU A 117 7.04 4.78 -5.45
C LEU A 117 7.00 5.41 -6.85
N ASN A 118 8.11 5.99 -7.32
CA ASN A 118 8.19 6.62 -8.64
C ASN A 118 7.93 5.61 -9.78
N ASN A 119 8.48 4.40 -9.64
CA ASN A 119 8.23 3.32 -10.59
C ASN A 119 6.76 2.88 -10.60
N CYS A 120 6.13 2.80 -9.41
CA CYS A 120 4.69 2.50 -9.32
C CYS A 120 3.85 3.57 -10.03
N ILE A 121 4.11 4.86 -9.77
CA ILE A 121 3.39 5.97 -10.41
C ILE A 121 3.55 5.91 -11.93
N SER A 122 4.76 5.65 -12.43
CA SER A 122 5.02 5.52 -13.88
C SER A 122 4.21 4.38 -14.51
N ILE A 123 4.08 3.25 -13.82
CA ILE A 123 3.30 2.11 -14.29
C ILE A 123 1.80 2.42 -14.26
N TRP A 124 1.29 2.96 -13.15
CA TRP A 124 -0.13 3.29 -13.00
C TRP A 124 -0.56 4.38 -13.98
N SER A 125 0.29 5.35 -14.25
CA SER A 125 0.05 6.37 -15.28
C SER A 125 -0.19 5.74 -16.65
N LYS A 126 0.61 4.74 -17.03
CA LYS A 126 0.43 4.00 -18.29
C LYS A 126 -0.86 3.16 -18.31
N TRP A 127 -1.25 2.58 -17.18
CA TRP A 127 -2.46 1.74 -17.10
C TRP A 127 -3.74 2.57 -17.10
N THR A 128 -3.75 3.67 -16.36
CA THR A 128 -4.92 4.54 -16.21
C THR A 128 -5.02 5.60 -17.31
N GLY A 129 -3.93 5.90 -18.01
CA GLY A 129 -3.84 7.02 -18.95
C GLY A 129 -3.75 8.40 -18.29
N ILE A 130 -3.66 8.47 -16.95
CA ILE A 130 -3.56 9.72 -16.18
C ILE A 130 -2.09 10.12 -16.07
N GLU A 131 -1.79 11.40 -16.31
CA GLU A 131 -0.42 11.92 -16.18
C GLU A 131 0.15 11.72 -14.76
N PRO A 132 1.44 11.33 -14.61
CA PRO A 132 2.06 11.04 -13.30
C PRO A 132 1.93 12.19 -12.30
N THR A 133 2.04 13.43 -12.79
CA THR A 133 1.95 14.65 -11.98
C THR A 133 0.55 14.86 -11.42
N THR A 134 -0.48 14.58 -12.21
CA THR A 134 -1.89 14.66 -11.80
C THR A 134 -2.19 13.62 -10.73
N LEU A 135 -1.78 12.37 -10.96
CA LEU A 135 -1.97 11.28 -10.01
C LEU A 135 -1.28 11.57 -8.67
N THR A 136 -0.05 12.09 -8.73
CA THR A 136 0.72 12.48 -7.53
C THR A 136 0.03 13.62 -6.77
N ALA A 137 -0.48 14.63 -7.47
CA ALA A 137 -1.18 15.75 -6.85
C ALA A 137 -2.50 15.33 -6.20
N GLU A 138 -3.24 14.40 -6.80
CA GLU A 138 -4.42 13.79 -6.18
C GLU A 138 -4.08 13.01 -4.93
N GLY A 139 -3.06 12.16 -5.00
CA GLY A 139 -2.58 11.42 -3.83
C GLY A 139 -2.11 12.33 -2.69
N GLN A 140 -1.46 13.46 -3.01
CA GLN A 140 -1.02 14.42 -2.00
C GLN A 140 -2.17 15.23 -1.38
N ARG A 141 -3.25 15.50 -2.12
CA ARG A 141 -4.45 16.18 -1.57
C ARG A 141 -5.28 15.27 -0.66
N ALA A 142 -5.21 13.96 -0.87
CA ALA A 142 -5.96 12.97 -0.11
C ALA A 142 -5.19 12.36 1.08
N ALA A 143 -3.89 12.68 1.22
CA ALA A 143 -3.00 12.18 2.27
C ALA A 143 -2.76 13.22 3.38
#